data_AF-A0A382Y5G6-F1
#
_entry.id   AF-A0A382Y5G6-F1
#
_cell.length_a   1.000
_cell.length_b   1.000
_cell.length_c   1.000
_cell.angle_alpha   90.00
_cell.angle_beta   90.00
_cell.angle_gamma   90.00
#
_symmetry.space_group_name_H-M   'P 1'
#
loop_
_entity.id
_entity.type
_entity.pdbx_description
1 polymer ?
#
loop_
_entity_poly.entity_id
_entity_poly.type
_entity_poly.pdbx_seq_one_letter_code
_entity_poly.pdbx_strand_id
1 'polypeptide(L)'
;VSSDQLIIDKLVTARIALLLKHPFFGNLATRLKLVNADDWCPTAGTDGRHFYYNTKFIDSLTPREAEFLFGHEVLHNVFEHMLVRIGDRNPQLWNIAADYAVNQILVEGKIGEMPKGKKGENKGFQDDKYKDWPAERIYDELFKTAKKNGKKFLEK
;
A
#
# COMPACT_ATOMS: atom_id res chain seq x y z
N VAL A 1 -8.41 28.38 0.78
CA VAL A 1 -7.39 27.33 0.55
C VAL A 1 -7.97 26.38 -0.48
N SER A 2 -7.25 26.04 -1.56
CA SER A 2 -7.77 25.10 -2.57
C SER A 2 -7.96 23.71 -1.93
N SER A 3 -8.87 22.90 -2.47
CA SER A 3 -9.07 21.53 -1.99
C SER A 3 -7.77 20.73 -2.04
N ASP A 4 -6.96 20.91 -3.09
CA ASP A 4 -5.68 20.20 -3.27
C ASP A 4 -4.63 20.57 -2.21
N GLN A 5 -4.57 21.84 -1.77
CA GLN A 5 -3.65 22.24 -0.70
C GLN A 5 -4.00 21.55 0.64
N LEU A 6 -5.29 21.40 0.95
CA LEU A 6 -5.72 20.69 2.17
C LEU A 6 -5.30 19.20 2.15
N ILE A 7 -5.35 18.58 0.96
CA ILE A 7 -4.88 17.20 0.76
C ILE A 7 -3.37 17.12 0.97
N ILE A 8 -2.61 18.06 0.40
CA ILE A 8 -1.16 18.13 0.60
C ILE A 8 -0.81 18.32 2.07
N ASP A 9 -1.50 19.23 2.78
CA ASP A 9 -1.26 19.48 4.21
C ASP A 9 -1.52 18.24 5.06
N LYS A 10 -2.56 17.46 4.73
CA LYS A 10 -2.86 16.18 5.36
C LYS A 10 -1.75 15.14 5.13
N LEU A 11 -1.26 15.04 3.89
CA LEU A 11 -0.14 14.14 3.55
C LEU A 11 1.15 14.56 4.25
N VAL A 12 1.46 15.85 4.30
CA VAL A 12 2.62 16.39 5.03
C VAL A 12 2.51 16.08 6.52
N THR A 13 1.33 16.26 7.11
CA THR A 13 1.06 15.93 8.52
C THR A 13 1.32 14.44 8.81
N ALA A 14 0.84 13.54 7.94
CA ALA A 14 1.09 12.11 8.09
C ALA A 14 2.60 11.77 8.02
N ARG A 15 3.36 12.40 7.11
CA ARG A 15 4.81 12.20 7.01
C ARG A 15 5.55 12.68 8.26
N ILE A 16 5.17 13.83 8.81
CA ILE A 16 5.73 14.34 10.07
C ILE A 16 5.41 13.37 11.22
N ALA A 17 4.18 12.89 11.31
CA ALA A 17 3.79 11.94 12.34
C ALA A 17 4.59 10.63 12.26
N LEU A 18 4.80 10.09 11.05
CA LEU A 18 5.69 8.94 10.83
C LEU A 18 7.14 9.24 11.20
N LEU A 19 7.66 10.43 10.89
CA LEU A 19 9.03 10.81 11.24
C LEU A 19 9.27 10.80 12.76
N LEU A 20 8.26 11.20 13.54
CA LEU A 20 8.32 11.23 15.00
C LEU A 20 8.09 9.86 15.64
N LYS A 21 7.13 9.07 15.13
CA LYS A 21 6.71 7.79 15.73
C LYS A 21 7.47 6.58 15.20
N HIS A 22 7.79 6.59 13.91
CA HIS A 22 8.37 5.47 13.16
C HIS A 22 9.45 5.97 12.18
N PRO A 23 10.62 6.41 12.68
CA PRO A 23 11.59 7.19 11.91
C PRO A 23 12.08 6.54 10.60
N PHE A 24 12.15 5.20 10.55
CA PHE A 24 12.45 4.46 9.32
C PHE A 24 11.47 4.81 8.19
N PHE A 25 10.16 4.69 8.46
CA PHE A 25 9.11 4.98 7.51
C PHE A 25 9.03 6.47 7.20
N GLY A 26 9.12 7.33 8.24
CA GLY A 26 9.07 8.77 8.06
C GLY A 26 10.21 9.30 7.18
N ASN A 27 11.45 8.86 7.40
CA ASN A 27 12.59 9.28 6.59
C ASN A 27 12.40 8.92 5.12
N LEU A 28 11.99 7.67 4.82
CA LEU A 28 11.73 7.25 3.44
C LEU A 28 10.52 7.97 2.82
N ALA A 29 9.42 8.08 3.58
CA ALA A 29 8.22 8.79 3.14
C ALA A 29 8.53 10.26 2.81
N THR A 30 9.36 10.96 3.60
CA THR A 30 9.77 12.37 3.35
C THR A 30 10.62 12.58 2.08
N ARG A 31 11.13 11.52 1.46
CA ARG A 31 11.88 11.60 0.20
C ARG A 31 11.00 11.49 -1.06
N LEU A 32 9.78 10.95 -0.92
CA LEU A 32 8.86 10.81 -2.04
C LEU A 32 8.25 12.18 -2.43
N LYS A 33 8.28 12.52 -3.71
CA LYS A 33 7.61 13.74 -4.21
C LYS A 33 6.11 13.49 -4.31
N LEU A 34 5.30 14.32 -3.68
CA LEU A 34 3.84 14.22 -3.78
C LEU A 34 3.40 14.68 -5.17
N VAL A 35 2.65 13.84 -5.88
CA VAL A 35 2.14 14.13 -7.23
C VAL A 35 0.66 13.78 -7.28
N ASN A 36 -0.19 14.77 -7.60
CA ASN A 36 -1.60 14.53 -7.85
C ASN A 36 -1.76 13.59 -9.06
N ALA A 37 -2.58 12.55 -8.91
CA ALA A 37 -2.80 11.50 -9.90
C ALA A 37 -4.30 11.22 -10.10
N ASP A 38 -5.15 12.23 -9.91
CA ASP A 38 -6.61 12.11 -9.95
C ASP A 38 -7.14 11.48 -11.26
N ASP A 39 -6.43 11.68 -12.36
CA ASP A 39 -6.84 11.26 -13.71
C ASP A 39 -6.69 9.74 -13.97
N TRP A 40 -5.80 9.04 -13.26
CA TRP A 40 -5.44 7.65 -13.58
C TRP A 40 -5.29 6.73 -12.38
N CYS A 41 -4.99 7.27 -11.20
CA CYS A 41 -4.84 6.50 -9.98
C CYS A 41 -6.13 6.62 -9.15
N PRO A 42 -6.85 5.52 -8.87
CA PRO A 42 -8.06 5.58 -8.05
C PRO A 42 -7.75 5.75 -6.55
N THR A 43 -6.51 5.49 -6.13
CA THR A 43 -6.10 5.42 -4.72
C THR A 43 -4.78 6.16 -4.50
N ALA A 44 -3.67 5.45 -4.38
CA ALA A 44 -2.32 5.96 -4.33
C ALA A 44 -1.36 4.92 -4.92
N GLY A 45 -0.12 5.33 -5.14
CA GLY A 45 0.93 4.44 -5.61
C GLY A 45 2.30 5.10 -5.60
N THR A 46 3.34 4.33 -5.94
CA THR A 46 4.71 4.84 -5.98
C THR A 46 5.54 4.20 -7.09
N ASP A 47 6.55 4.94 -7.56
CA ASP A 47 7.62 4.47 -8.47
C ASP A 47 9.00 4.44 -7.78
N GLY A 48 9.05 4.58 -6.46
CA GLY A 48 10.29 4.73 -5.68
C GLY A 48 10.79 6.17 -5.51
N ARG A 49 10.23 7.14 -6.24
CA ARG A 49 10.61 8.57 -6.17
C ARG A 49 9.43 9.50 -5.94
N HIS A 50 8.26 9.12 -6.44
CA HIS A 50 7.01 9.84 -6.36
C HIS A 50 6.03 9.04 -5.49
N PHE A 51 5.20 9.78 -4.76
CA PHE A 51 4.00 9.28 -4.13
C PHE A 51 2.84 9.89 -4.90
N TYR A 52 2.22 9.07 -5.74
CA TYR A 52 1.05 9.43 -6.51
C TYR A 52 -0.17 9.31 -5.61
N TYR A 53 -1.04 10.31 -5.62
CA TYR A 53 -2.22 10.33 -4.77
C TYR A 53 -3.47 10.78 -5.52
N ASN A 54 -4.60 10.17 -5.17
CA ASN A 54 -5.92 10.62 -5.54
C ASN A 54 -6.54 11.46 -4.41
N THR A 55 -6.97 12.67 -4.70
CA THR A 55 -7.52 13.63 -3.73
C THR A 55 -8.73 13.07 -2.99
N LYS A 56 -9.69 12.46 -3.70
CA LYS A 56 -10.90 11.89 -3.09
C LYS A 56 -10.56 10.71 -2.18
N PHE A 57 -9.61 9.87 -2.59
CA PHE A 57 -9.16 8.76 -1.77
C PHE A 57 -8.49 9.27 -0.49
N ILE A 58 -7.50 10.16 -0.61
CA ILE A 58 -6.79 10.72 0.55
C ILE A 58 -7.75 11.46 1.48
N ASP A 59 -8.72 12.22 0.95
CA ASP A 59 -9.71 12.91 1.77
C ASP A 59 -10.51 11.95 2.65
N SER A 60 -10.85 10.78 2.10
CA SER A 60 -11.63 9.75 2.81
C SER A 60 -10.89 9.06 3.96
N LEU A 61 -9.56 9.18 4.04
CA LEU A 61 -8.75 8.52 5.07
C LEU A 61 -8.72 9.31 6.38
N THR A 62 -8.65 8.64 7.52
CA THR A 62 -8.24 9.29 8.77
C THR A 62 -6.74 9.64 8.75
N PRO A 63 -6.25 10.50 9.65
CA PRO A 63 -4.81 10.78 9.75
C PRO A 63 -3.96 9.51 9.95
N ARG A 64 -4.43 8.55 10.78
CA ARG A 64 -3.73 7.28 11.03
C ARG A 64 -3.78 6.34 9.83
N GLU A 65 -4.86 6.37 9.06
CA GLU A 65 -4.95 5.64 7.78
C GLU A 65 -4.01 6.22 6.71
N ALA A 66 -3.79 7.54 6.70
CA ALA A 66 -2.80 8.17 5.84
C ALA A 66 -1.35 7.79 6.25
N GLU A 67 -1.06 7.69 7.56
CA GLU A 67 0.21 7.14 8.05
C GLU A 67 0.43 5.70 7.54
N PHE A 68 -0.61 4.85 7.59
CA PHE A 68 -0.56 3.47 7.10
C PHE A 68 -0.29 3.41 5.60
N LEU A 69 -0.97 4.24 4.81
CA LEU A 69 -0.79 4.31 3.37
C LEU A 69 0.64 4.69 2.97
N PHE A 70 1.25 5.66 3.66
CA PHE A 70 2.67 5.96 3.45
C PHE A 70 3.56 4.77 3.82
N GLY A 71 3.28 4.10 4.93
CA GLY A 71 3.99 2.87 5.30
C GLY A 71 3.92 1.80 4.21
N HIS A 72 2.74 1.64 3.60
CA HIS A 72 2.48 0.69 2.52
C HIS A 72 3.33 0.96 1.29
N GLU A 73 3.27 2.19 0.75
CA GLU A 73 4.06 2.56 -0.43
C GLU A 73 5.57 2.51 -0.14
N VAL A 74 5.99 2.90 1.06
CA VAL A 74 7.39 2.79 1.47
C VAL A 74 7.87 1.33 1.46
N LEU A 75 7.08 0.37 1.94
CA LEU A 75 7.51 -1.04 1.95
C LEU A 75 7.51 -1.65 0.54
N HIS A 76 6.59 -1.26 -0.34
CA HIS A 76 6.68 -1.67 -1.74
C HIS A 76 7.98 -1.23 -2.41
N ASN A 77 8.47 -0.04 -2.05
CA ASN A 77 9.77 0.46 -2.49
C ASN A 77 10.93 -0.32 -1.85
N VAL A 78 10.91 -0.50 -0.53
CA VAL A 78 11.97 -1.19 0.22
C VAL A 78 12.15 -2.63 -0.24
N PHE A 79 11.06 -3.31 -0.57
CA PHE A 79 11.08 -4.71 -1.00
C PHE A 79 11.15 -4.89 -2.51
N GLU A 80 11.27 -3.80 -3.28
CA GLU A 80 11.37 -3.80 -4.74
C GLU A 80 10.25 -4.59 -5.43
N HIS A 81 9.04 -4.56 -4.86
CA HIS A 81 7.91 -5.36 -5.34
C HIS A 81 7.50 -5.00 -6.77
N MET A 82 7.61 -3.72 -7.16
CA MET A 82 7.14 -3.24 -8.46
C MET A 82 8.13 -3.44 -9.60
N LEU A 83 9.43 -3.52 -9.32
CA LEU A 83 10.48 -3.46 -10.35
C LEU A 83 11.15 -4.83 -10.56
N VAL A 84 11.82 -5.33 -9.53
CA VAL A 84 12.73 -6.48 -9.67
C VAL A 84 12.10 -7.75 -9.13
N ARG A 85 11.44 -7.67 -7.97
CA ARG A 85 11.05 -8.85 -7.20
C ARG A 85 9.88 -9.63 -7.82
N ILE A 86 9.07 -8.99 -8.66
CA ILE A 86 7.98 -9.63 -9.42
C ILE A 86 8.45 -10.78 -10.31
N GLY A 87 9.57 -10.62 -11.03
CA GLY A 87 10.02 -11.57 -12.05
C GLY A 87 8.94 -11.84 -13.12
N ASP A 88 8.79 -13.10 -13.52
CA ASP A 88 7.83 -13.53 -14.58
C ASP A 88 6.41 -13.84 -14.04
N ARG A 89 6.09 -13.39 -12.81
CA ARG A 89 4.82 -13.68 -12.16
C ARG A 89 3.67 -12.88 -12.77
N ASN A 90 2.43 -13.35 -12.57
CA ASN A 90 1.25 -12.60 -12.96
C ASN A 90 1.18 -11.28 -12.14
N PRO A 91 1.14 -10.09 -12.78
CA PRO A 91 1.23 -8.82 -12.07
C PRO A 91 0.10 -8.58 -11.07
N GLN A 92 -1.13 -8.96 -11.40
CA GLN A 92 -2.27 -8.74 -10.51
C GLN A 92 -2.17 -9.60 -9.23
N LEU A 93 -1.85 -10.89 -9.38
CA LEU A 93 -1.68 -11.78 -8.24
C LEU A 93 -0.44 -11.42 -7.42
N TRP A 94 0.62 -10.95 -8.07
CA TRP A 94 1.82 -10.47 -7.38
C TRP A 94 1.53 -9.24 -6.53
N ASN A 95 0.82 -8.24 -7.07
CA ASN A 95 0.43 -7.06 -6.31
C ASN A 95 -0.41 -7.44 -5.09
N ILE A 96 -1.39 -8.33 -5.25
CA ILE A 96 -2.21 -8.80 -4.13
C ILE A 96 -1.35 -9.51 -3.07
N ALA A 97 -0.42 -10.38 -3.49
CA ALA A 97 0.46 -11.09 -2.58
C ALA A 97 1.41 -10.15 -1.83
N ALA A 98 1.97 -9.17 -2.54
CA ALA A 98 2.82 -8.13 -1.99
C ALA A 98 2.06 -7.27 -0.98
N ASP A 99 0.83 -6.87 -1.29
CA ASP A 99 -0.04 -6.12 -0.38
C ASP A 99 -0.32 -6.90 0.91
N TYR A 100 -0.64 -8.20 0.81
CA TYR A 100 -0.81 -9.05 1.99
C TYR A 100 0.42 -9.04 2.90
N ALA A 101 1.62 -9.21 2.33
CA ALA A 101 2.86 -9.19 3.10
C ALA A 101 3.13 -7.81 3.72
N VAL A 102 3.05 -6.75 2.92
CA VAL A 102 3.29 -5.36 3.35
C VAL A 102 2.34 -4.96 4.46
N ASN A 103 1.04 -5.18 4.25
CA ASN A 103 0.02 -4.74 5.19
C ASN A 103 0.09 -5.53 6.50
N GLN A 104 0.46 -6.81 6.46
CA GLN A 104 0.69 -7.59 7.67
C GLN A 104 1.81 -6.99 8.52
N ILE A 105 2.94 -6.61 7.90
CA ILE A 105 4.06 -5.96 8.59
C ILE A 105 3.62 -4.66 9.27
N LEU A 106 2.82 -3.83 8.58
CA LEU A 106 2.34 -2.56 9.12
C LEU A 106 1.37 -2.75 10.29
N VAL A 107 0.44 -3.70 10.18
CA VAL A 107 -0.51 -4.05 11.24
C VAL A 107 0.24 -4.55 12.49
N GLU A 108 1.19 -5.46 12.33
CA GLU A 108 1.98 -5.98 13.46
C GLU A 108 2.89 -4.93 14.08
N GLY A 109 3.50 -4.09 13.23
CA GLY A 109 4.32 -2.96 13.67
C GLY A 109 3.52 -1.78 14.24
N LYS A 110 2.18 -1.83 14.19
CA LYS A 110 1.25 -0.75 14.59
C LYS A 110 1.56 0.59 13.88
N ILE A 111 2.02 0.50 12.64
CA ILE A 111 2.38 1.65 11.80
C ILE A 111 1.11 2.20 11.16
N GLY A 112 0.61 3.33 11.67
CA GLY A 112 -0.70 3.85 11.27
C GLY A 112 -1.85 2.89 11.60
N GLU A 113 -2.96 3.02 10.89
CA GLU A 113 -4.14 2.15 10.99
C GLU A 113 -4.60 1.68 9.61
N MET A 114 -4.88 0.39 9.47
CA MET A 114 -5.39 -0.18 8.22
C MET A 114 -6.72 0.50 7.83
N PRO A 115 -6.85 1.02 6.58
CA PRO A 115 -8.09 1.59 6.11
C PRO A 115 -9.30 0.66 6.28
N LYS A 116 -10.37 1.16 6.91
CA LYS A 116 -11.59 0.38 7.16
C LYS A 116 -12.78 0.79 6.31
N GLY A 117 -13.63 -0.19 5.99
CA GLY A 117 -14.95 -0.01 5.41
C GLY A 117 -15.98 0.45 6.43
N LYS A 118 -17.19 0.75 5.96
CA LYS A 118 -18.28 1.24 6.83
C LYS A 118 -18.70 0.22 7.89
N LYS A 119 -18.41 -1.06 7.68
CA LYS A 119 -18.72 -2.16 8.61
C LYS A 119 -17.49 -2.59 9.41
N GLY A 120 -16.38 -1.84 9.35
CA GLY A 120 -15.14 -2.15 10.07
C GLY A 120 -14.25 -3.20 9.40
N GLU A 121 -14.61 -3.66 8.20
CA GLU A 121 -13.83 -4.57 7.38
C GLU A 121 -12.55 -3.89 6.85
N ASN A 122 -11.45 -4.64 6.71
CA ASN A 122 -10.25 -4.12 6.06
C ASN A 122 -10.55 -3.79 4.59
N LYS A 123 -10.14 -2.61 4.12
CA LYS A 123 -10.19 -2.25 2.69
C LYS A 123 -8.97 -2.76 1.91
N GLY A 124 -7.84 -2.97 2.59
CA GLY A 124 -6.61 -3.52 1.99
C GLY A 124 -6.53 -5.04 2.12
N PHE A 125 -5.65 -5.65 1.33
CA PHE A 125 -5.31 -7.07 1.44
C PHE A 125 -4.45 -7.30 2.69
N GLN A 126 -5.06 -7.81 3.76
CA GLN A 126 -4.37 -8.24 4.98
C GLN A 126 -5.10 -9.42 5.61
N ASP A 127 -4.35 -10.41 6.08
CA ASP A 127 -4.86 -11.60 6.75
C ASP A 127 -3.76 -12.18 7.65
N ASP A 128 -4.05 -12.37 8.94
CA ASP A 128 -3.09 -12.87 9.93
C ASP A 128 -2.54 -14.26 9.59
N LYS A 129 -3.21 -15.02 8.72
CA LYS A 129 -2.67 -16.30 8.22
C LYS A 129 -1.35 -16.14 7.46
N TYR A 130 -1.08 -14.96 6.91
CA TYR A 130 0.13 -14.64 6.17
C TYR A 130 1.23 -13.98 7.02
N LYS A 131 1.06 -13.96 8.35
CA LYS A 131 2.11 -13.56 9.28
C LYS A 131 3.43 -14.28 8.98
N ASP A 132 4.51 -13.51 8.92
CA ASP A 132 5.88 -13.94 8.60
C ASP A 132 6.06 -14.59 7.21
N TRP A 133 5.07 -14.50 6.33
CA TRP A 133 5.20 -15.02 4.96
C TRP A 133 5.75 -13.95 4.02
N PRO A 134 6.76 -14.28 3.19
CA PRO A 134 7.19 -13.41 2.13
C PRO A 134 6.16 -13.41 0.99
N ALA A 135 6.11 -12.32 0.21
CA ALA A 135 5.20 -12.15 -0.92
C ALA A 135 5.24 -13.32 -1.91
N GLU A 136 6.40 -13.94 -2.14
CA GLU A 136 6.55 -15.10 -3.02
C GLU A 136 5.74 -16.31 -2.54
N ARG A 137 5.77 -16.59 -1.24
CA ARG A 137 5.04 -17.73 -0.66
C ARG A 137 3.55 -17.49 -0.73
N ILE A 138 3.11 -16.25 -0.46
CA ILE A 138 1.70 -15.84 -0.59
C ILE A 138 1.26 -15.97 -2.04
N TYR A 139 2.06 -15.49 -2.99
CA TYR A 139 1.79 -15.61 -4.43
C TYR A 139 1.59 -17.07 -4.84
N ASP A 140 2.46 -17.99 -4.41
CA ASP A 140 2.35 -19.41 -4.74
C ASP A 140 1.03 -20.02 -4.24
N GLU A 141 0.55 -19.62 -3.06
CA GLU A 141 -0.76 -20.03 -2.53
C GLU A 141 -1.91 -19.45 -3.36
N LEU A 142 -1.89 -18.14 -3.63
CA LEU A 142 -2.92 -17.47 -4.43
C LEU A 142 -3.00 -18.07 -5.84
N PHE A 143 -1.85 -18.34 -6.45
CA PHE A 143 -1.76 -18.94 -7.77
C PHE A 143 -2.30 -20.37 -7.81
N LYS A 144 -1.97 -21.20 -6.80
CA LYS A 144 -2.56 -22.55 -6.65
C LYS A 144 -4.07 -22.49 -6.50
N THR A 145 -4.57 -21.57 -5.69
CA THR A 145 -6.01 -21.36 -5.46
C THR A 145 -6.72 -20.92 -6.75
N ALA A 146 -6.15 -19.97 -7.48
CA ALA A 146 -6.67 -19.51 -8.76
C ALA A 146 -6.72 -20.62 -9.81
N LYS A 147 -5.70 -21.50 -9.87
CA LYS A 147 -5.71 -22.69 -10.73
C LYS A 147 -6.82 -23.67 -10.36
N LYS A 148 -7.02 -23.93 -9.06
CA LYS A 148 -8.01 -24.88 -8.56
C LYS A 148 -9.46 -24.42 -8.82
N ASN A 149 -9.71 -23.12 -8.76
CA ASN A 149 -11.06 -22.55 -8.89
C ASN A 149 -11.53 -22.36 -10.35
N GLY A 150 -10.79 -22.86 -11.34
CA GLY A 150 -11.13 -22.74 -12.75
C GLY A 150 -10.64 -21.42 -13.36
N LYS A 151 -9.87 -21.52 -14.44
CA LYS A 151 -9.22 -20.40 -15.11
C LYS A 151 -10.24 -19.44 -15.74
N LYS A 152 -10.49 -18.32 -15.09
CA LYS A 152 -10.81 -17.03 -15.75
C LYS A 152 -9.78 -15.93 -15.46
N PHE A 153 -8.83 -16.16 -14.55
CA PHE A 153 -7.85 -15.16 -14.09
C PHE A 153 -6.43 -15.33 -14.64
N LEU A 154 -6.16 -16.41 -15.40
CA LEU A 154 -4.81 -16.78 -15.83
C LEU A 154 -4.58 -16.66 -17.35
N GLU A 155 -5.53 -16.10 -18.08
CA GLU A 155 -5.35 -15.80 -19.51
C GLU A 155 -4.74 -14.39 -19.62
N LYS A 156 -3.63 -14.32 -20.37
CA LYS A 156 -2.81 -13.13 -20.59
C LYS A 156 -3.57 -12.07 -21.39
#